data_AF-A0A841C766-F1
#
_entry.id   AF-A0A841C766-F1
#
_cell.length_a   1.000
_cell.length_b   1.000
_cell.length_c   1.000
_cell.angle_alpha   90.00
_cell.angle_beta   90.00
_cell.angle_gamma   90.00
#
_symmetry.space_group_name_H-M   'P 1'
#
loop_
_entity.id
_entity.type
_entity.pdbx_description
1 polymer ?
#
loop_
_entity_poly.entity_id
_entity_poly.type
_entity_poly.pdbx_seq_one_letter_code
_entity_poly.pdbx_strand_id
1 'polypeptide(L)'
;MLAANRHRKIKIEQLGPLRSLADATALIRLVPLGRYPRLDEIAEAAIMLASGALDCANGHTITLDGGLTVQLRPVDVERAPA
;
A
#
# COMPACT_ATOMS: atom_id res chain seq x y z
N MET A 1 23.68 -17.08 -12.45
CA MET A 1 22.73 -18.02 -11.82
C MET A 1 21.51 -17.21 -11.39
N LEU A 2 20.51 -17.06 -12.26
CA LEU A 2 19.27 -16.33 -11.94
C LEU A 2 18.11 -17.29 -12.20
N ALA A 3 17.65 -17.97 -11.16
CA ALA A 3 16.36 -18.65 -11.23
C ALA A 3 15.29 -17.55 -11.15
N ALA A 4 14.99 -16.93 -12.30
CA ALA A 4 13.87 -16.02 -12.43
C ALA A 4 12.63 -16.73 -11.88
N ASN A 5 11.98 -16.06 -10.92
CA ASN A 5 11.03 -16.64 -9.99
C ASN A 5 9.68 -16.91 -10.71
N ARG A 6 9.65 -17.98 -11.52
CA ARG A 6 8.62 -18.30 -12.54
C ARG A 6 7.21 -18.62 -12.02
N HIS A 7 6.98 -18.57 -10.70
CA HIS A 7 5.70 -18.97 -10.10
C HIS A 7 5.09 -17.94 -9.13
N ARG A 8 5.64 -16.72 -9.04
CA ARG A 8 5.08 -15.68 -8.17
C ARG A 8 3.85 -15.03 -8.80
N LYS A 9 2.74 -15.02 -8.06
CA LYS A 9 1.51 -14.31 -8.42
C LYS A 9 1.50 -12.97 -7.69
N ILE A 10 1.56 -11.88 -8.44
CA ILE A 10 1.31 -10.54 -7.91
C ILE A 10 -0.15 -10.22 -8.17
N LYS A 11 -0.91 -9.96 -7.10
CA LYS A 11 -2.29 -9.47 -7.19
C LYS A 11 -2.27 -7.99 -6.84
N ILE A 12 -2.75 -7.16 -7.74
CA ILE A 12 -2.98 -5.74 -7.49
C ILE A 12 -4.47 -5.59 -7.21
N GLU A 13 -4.82 -5.03 -6.05
CA GLU A 13 -6.20 -4.74 -5.67
C GLU A 13 -6.35 -3.24 -5.41
N GLN A 14 -7.43 -2.67 -5.95
CA GLN A 14 -7.85 -1.32 -5.63
C GLN A 14 -9.03 -1.39 -4.66
N LEU A 15 -8.94 -0.64 -3.56
CA LEU A 15 -9.96 -0.62 -2.52
C LEU A 15 -11.08 0.37 -2.90
N GLY A 16 -11.84 0.03 -3.95
CA GLY A 16 -13.07 0.72 -4.38
C GLY A 16 -12.92 2.20 -4.78
N PRO A 17 -13.99 2.82 -5.28
CA PRO A 17 -14.04 4.26 -5.51
C PRO A 17 -14.35 5.01 -4.21
N LEU A 18 -13.85 6.24 -4.11
CA LEU A 18 -14.25 7.19 -3.07
C LEU A 18 -15.68 7.69 -3.37
N ARG A 19 -16.51 7.82 -2.33
CA ARG A 19 -17.93 8.19 -2.48
C ARG A 19 -18.12 9.65 -2.90
N SER A 20 -17.19 10.53 -2.51
CA SER A 20 -17.17 11.95 -2.89
C SER A 20 -15.76 12.55 -2.88
N LEU A 21 -15.58 13.70 -3.53
CA LEU A 21 -14.31 14.46 -3.48
C LEU A 21 -14.02 15.01 -2.08
N ALA A 22 -15.06 15.31 -1.30
CA ALA A 22 -14.93 15.73 0.09
C ALA A 22 -14.35 14.59 0.95
N ASP A 23 -14.87 13.37 0.78
CA ASP A 23 -14.35 12.17 1.46
C ASP A 23 -12.90 11.88 1.05
N ALA A 24 -12.57 12.09 -0.22
CA ALA A 24 -11.21 11.95 -0.72
C ALA A 24 -10.25 12.92 -0.04
N THR A 25 -10.66 14.18 0.08
CA THR A 25 -9.85 15.23 0.72
C THR A 25 -9.66 14.95 2.21
N ALA A 26 -10.71 14.47 2.90
CA ALA A 26 -10.63 14.08 4.30
C ALA A 26 -9.66 12.90 4.51
N LEU A 27 -9.73 11.88 3.66
CA LEU A 27 -8.81 10.73 3.74
C LEU A 27 -7.36 11.12 3.47
N ILE A 28 -7.11 11.98 2.47
CA ILE A 28 -5.75 12.44 2.14
C ILE A 28 -5.07 13.11 3.34
N ARG A 29 -5.81 13.84 4.18
CA ARG A 29 -5.26 14.45 5.40
C ARG A 29 -4.75 13.44 6.43
N LEU A 30 -5.28 12.22 6.38
CA LEU A 30 -4.83 11.13 7.24
C LEU A 30 -3.62 10.40 6.65
N VAL A 31 -3.34 10.54 5.35
CA VAL A 31 -2.23 9.84 4.70
C VAL A 31 -0.92 10.51 5.11
N PRO A 32 0.06 9.80 5.73
CA PRO A 32 1.36 10.37 6.09
C PRO A 32 2.12 10.99 4.92
N LEU A 33 2.05 10.38 3.73
CA LEU A 33 2.65 10.92 2.51
C LEU A 33 1.90 12.16 1.97
N GLY A 34 0.73 12.49 2.50
CA GLY A 34 -0.14 13.57 2.02
C GLY A 34 -0.77 13.33 0.65
N ARG A 35 -0.61 12.12 0.10
CA ARG A 35 -1.18 11.67 -1.18
C ARG A 35 -1.12 10.15 -1.28
N TYR A 36 -1.92 9.60 -2.17
CA TYR A 36 -1.74 8.22 -2.62
C TYR A 36 -0.54 8.09 -3.57
N PRO A 37 0.02 6.88 -3.73
CA PRO A 37 1.02 6.61 -4.75
C PRO A 37 0.47 6.83 -6.15
N ARG A 38 1.34 7.31 -7.04
CA ARG A 38 1.06 7.44 -8.46
C ARG A 38 1.19 6.07 -9.13
N LEU A 39 0.58 5.91 -10.30
CA LEU A 39 0.58 4.62 -11.02
C LEU A 39 1.99 4.16 -11.42
N ASP A 40 2.89 5.08 -11.77
CA ASP A 40 4.30 4.79 -12.06
C ASP A 40 5.03 4.25 -10.83
N GLU A 41 4.80 4.83 -9.66
CA GLU A 41 5.36 4.35 -8.39
C GLU A 41 4.86 2.93 -8.03
N ILE A 42 3.59 2.63 -8.32
CA ILE A 42 3.02 1.28 -8.14
C ILE A 42 3.65 0.29 -9.12
N ALA A 43 3.86 0.70 -10.37
CA ALA A 43 4.50 -0.14 -11.39
C ALA A 43 5.95 -0.46 -11.03
N GLU A 44 6.72 0.51 -10.55
CA GLU A 44 8.09 0.30 -10.08
C GLU A 44 8.14 -0.67 -8.89
N ALA A 45 7.23 -0.53 -7.92
CA ALA A 45 7.12 -1.47 -6.81
C ALA A 45 6.81 -2.89 -7.29
N ALA A 46 5.90 -3.04 -8.26
CA ALA A 46 5.59 -4.34 -8.86
C ALA A 46 6.80 -4.97 -9.59
N ILE A 47 7.59 -4.16 -10.31
CA ILE A 47 8.83 -4.60 -10.95
C ILE A 47 9.85 -5.06 -9.91
N MET A 48 10.03 -4.30 -8.83
CA MET A 48 10.91 -4.66 -7.72
C MET A 48 10.50 -6.01 -7.10
N LEU A 49 9.20 -6.22 -6.86
CA LEU A 49 8.66 -7.47 -6.30
C LEU A 49 8.79 -8.66 -7.27
N ALA A 50 8.68 -8.41 -8.57
CA ALA A 50 8.90 -9.44 -9.58
C ALA A 50 10.39 -9.82 -9.70
N SER A 51 11.29 -8.88 -9.37
CA SER A 51 12.74 -9.08 -9.42
C SER A 51 13.26 -10.06 -8.34
N GLY A 52 14.54 -10.43 -8.42
CA GLY A 52 15.21 -11.22 -7.39
C GLY A 52 15.57 -10.44 -6.11
N ALA A 53 15.40 -9.11 -6.10
CA ALA A 53 15.85 -8.26 -4.99
C ALA A 53 15.06 -8.47 -3.68
N LEU A 54 13.84 -9.01 -3.77
CA LEU A 54 12.94 -9.27 -2.63
C LEU A 54 12.59 -10.76 -2.52
N ASP A 55 13.53 -11.66 -2.84
CA ASP A 55 13.30 -13.12 -2.80
C ASP A 55 13.03 -13.68 -1.39
N CYS A 56 13.35 -12.94 -0.33
CA CYS A 56 12.98 -13.29 1.04
C CYS A 56 11.52 -12.92 1.41
N ALA A 57 10.87 -12.01 0.67
CA ALA A 57 9.59 -11.41 1.04
C ALA A 57 8.39 -12.13 0.41
N ASN A 58 8.28 -13.44 0.62
CA ASN A 58 7.20 -14.25 0.04
C ASN A 58 5.97 -14.36 0.97
N GLY A 59 4.77 -14.47 0.39
CA GLY A 59 3.53 -14.67 1.16
C GLY A 59 3.01 -13.44 1.92
N HIS A 60 3.56 -12.26 1.63
CA HIS A 60 3.19 -11.00 2.27
C HIS A 60 2.23 -10.17 1.40
N THR A 61 1.37 -9.40 2.06
CA THR A 61 0.66 -8.28 1.44
C THR A 61 1.47 -7.02 1.66
N ILE A 62 1.80 -6.30 0.58
CA ILE A 62 2.49 -5.02 0.65
C ILE A 62 1.50 -3.93 0.23
N THR A 63 1.23 -3.01 1.15
CA THR A 63 0.28 -1.92 0.92
C THR A 63 1.01 -0.68 0.39
N LEU A 64 0.48 -0.13 -0.71
CA LEU A 64 0.95 1.11 -1.33
C LEU A 64 -0.18 2.15 -1.26
N ASP A 65 -0.35 2.78 -0.11
CA ASP A 65 -1.43 3.75 0.14
C ASP A 65 -0.94 5.08 0.75
N GLY A 66 0.36 5.32 0.71
CA GLY A 66 0.99 6.50 1.34
C GLY A 66 1.04 6.45 2.87
N GLY A 67 0.75 5.29 3.48
CA GLY A 67 0.73 5.08 4.92
C GLY A 67 -0.64 5.23 5.56
N LEU A 68 -1.72 5.21 4.77
CA LEU A 68 -3.08 5.31 5.32
C LEU A 68 -3.39 4.16 6.28
N THR A 69 -3.03 2.92 5.91
CA THR A 69 -3.32 1.71 6.68
C THR A 69 -2.76 1.77 8.10
N VAL A 70 -1.61 2.43 8.32
CA VAL A 70 -1.03 2.54 9.68
C VAL A 70 -1.71 3.61 10.54
N GLN A 71 -2.49 4.51 9.93
CA GLN A 71 -3.27 5.55 10.63
C GLN A 71 -4.68 5.07 10.97
N LEU A 72 -5.23 4.13 10.18
CA LEU A 72 -6.51 3.47 10.45
C LEU A 72 -6.38 2.47 11.60
N ARG A 73 -6.13 2.98 12.81
CA ARG A 73 -6.16 2.18 14.04
C ARG A 73 -7.61 1.88 14.42
N PRO A 74 -7.92 0.72 15.04
CA PRO A 74 -9.21 0.50 15.66
C PRO A 74 -9.50 1.59 16.70
N VAL A 75 -10.73 2.10 16.72
CA VAL A 75 -11.18 3.22 17.57
C VAL A 75 -10.96 2.92 19.08
N ASP A 76 -10.90 1.64 19.42
CA ASP A 76 -10.68 1.04 20.72
C ASP A 76 -9.20 0.99 21.18
N VAL A 77 -8.25 1.41 20.33
CA VAL A 77 -6.80 1.42 20.64
C VAL A 77 -6.27 2.84 20.94
N GLU A 78 -7.11 3.88 20.91
CA GLU A 78 -6.66 5.23 21.28
C GLU A 78 -6.26 5.32 22.76
N ARG A 79 -5.05 5.81 23.00
CA ARG A 79 -4.63 6.30 24.32
C ARG A 79 -5.39 7.61 24.55
N ALA A 80 -6.18 7.68 25.63
CA ALA A 80 -6.85 8.92 26.02
C ALA A 80 -5.85 10.10 26.02
N PRO A 81 -6.28 11.31 25.58
CA PRO A 81 -5.41 12.48 25.62
C PRO A 81 -4.88 12.69 27.04
N ALA A 82 -3.57 12.95 27.14
CA ALA A 82 -2.90 13.29 28.39
C ALA A 82 -3.34 14.66 28.90
#